data_AF-A0A486L078-F1
#
_entry.id   AF-A0A486L078-F1
#
_cell.length_a   1.000
_cell.length_b   1.000
_cell.length_c   1.000
_cell.angle_alpha   90.00
_cell.angle_beta   90.00
_cell.angle_gamma   90.00
#
_symmetry.space_group_name_H-M   'P 1'
#
loop_
_entity.id
_entity.type
_entity.pdbx_description
1 polymer ?
#
loop_
_entity_poly.entity_id
_entity_poly.type
_entity_poly.pdbx_seq_one_letter_code
_entity_poly.pdbx_strand_id
1 'polypeptide(L)'
;MEDAENSLSSAAMTPRGRLRVDVPSPLARLILVPALPAFHARYPDIQIDMGVSDRGVDLIGDNMDCVLRGGQITDQSLIARHVGDLQIGVYVAPSYVERLGAPAHPRELQNTDHCIVGFLSSRTSKIDPLVLCSENERIEITGNYVLAVDDGNAYLEAGLVGLGVIALPNYMAAAHQAVGALIPLFTQWRISPMPLYLAFPPNRHVNAKLRVFIDWIVELMEQHVPIANNQ
;
A
#
# COMPACT_ATOMS: atom_id res chain seq x y z
N MET A 1 -34.93 42.97 16.60
CA MET A 1 -35.97 41.93 16.67
C MET A 1 -36.15 41.41 15.27
N GLU A 2 -35.39 40.39 14.92
CA GLU A 2 -35.68 39.33 13.93
C GLU A 2 -34.40 38.49 13.81
N ASP A 3 -34.05 37.85 14.93
CA ASP A 3 -33.25 36.63 14.95
C ASP A 3 -34.21 35.48 14.62
N ALA A 4 -34.32 35.06 13.36
CA ALA A 4 -35.20 33.95 13.00
C ALA A 4 -34.88 33.15 11.72
N GLU A 5 -33.64 33.16 11.18
CA GLU A 5 -33.35 32.37 9.96
C GLU A 5 -32.08 31.48 9.99
N ASN A 6 -31.37 31.35 11.12
CA ASN A 6 -30.14 30.54 11.16
C ASN A 6 -30.30 29.10 11.70
N SER A 7 -31.49 28.52 11.64
CA SER A 7 -31.77 27.19 12.25
C SER A 7 -32.00 26.03 11.26
N LEU A 8 -31.54 26.13 10.01
CA LEU A 8 -31.72 25.07 9.00
C LEU A 8 -30.50 24.91 8.05
N SER A 9 -29.38 24.38 8.53
CA SER A 9 -28.36 23.78 7.63
C SER A 9 -27.45 22.71 8.25
N SER A 10 -27.76 22.24 9.47
CA SER A 10 -27.11 21.08 10.10
C SER A 10 -27.92 19.78 9.97
N ALA A 11 -28.92 19.74 9.07
CA ALA A 11 -29.44 18.48 8.58
C ALA A 11 -28.27 17.75 7.93
N ALA A 12 -27.77 16.70 8.59
CA ALA A 12 -26.75 15.80 8.08
C ALA A 12 -27.20 15.31 6.70
N MET A 13 -26.73 15.98 5.65
CA MET A 13 -27.01 15.60 4.27
C MET A 13 -26.51 14.18 4.12
N THR A 14 -27.42 13.23 3.88
CA THR A 14 -27.11 11.83 3.66
C THR A 14 -25.93 11.75 2.67
N PRO A 15 -24.81 11.09 3.04
CA PRO A 15 -23.65 10.96 2.17
C PRO A 15 -24.06 10.36 0.84
N ARG A 16 -23.91 11.11 -0.26
CA ARG A 16 -24.33 10.70 -1.60
C ARG A 16 -23.46 11.28 -2.70
N GLY A 17 -23.54 10.67 -3.88
CA GLY A 17 -22.84 11.11 -5.09
C GLY A 17 -21.59 10.28 -5.37
N ARG A 18 -20.78 10.75 -6.32
CA ARG A 18 -19.64 9.97 -6.84
C ARG A 18 -18.33 10.37 -6.17
N LEU A 19 -17.61 9.42 -5.60
CA LEU A 19 -16.29 9.59 -4.98
C LEU A 19 -15.22 9.06 -5.93
N ARG A 20 -14.23 9.89 -6.29
CA ARG A 20 -13.10 9.49 -7.13
C ARG A 20 -11.87 9.24 -6.27
N VAL A 21 -11.38 8.01 -6.25
CA VAL A 21 -10.25 7.61 -5.39
C VAL A 21 -9.19 6.91 -6.21
N ASP A 22 -7.93 7.06 -5.85
CA ASP A 22 -6.85 6.24 -6.41
C ASP A 22 -6.10 5.47 -5.31
N VAL A 23 -5.84 4.19 -5.54
CA VAL A 23 -5.31 3.25 -4.54
C VAL A 23 -4.29 2.27 -5.13
N PRO A 24 -3.39 1.69 -4.31
CA PRO A 24 -2.39 0.73 -4.79
C PRO A 24 -3.05 -0.57 -5.27
N SER A 25 -2.51 -1.19 -6.33
CA SER A 25 -3.15 -2.33 -7.00
C SER A 25 -3.40 -3.54 -6.09
N PRO A 26 -2.44 -3.97 -5.24
CA PRO A 26 -2.67 -5.07 -4.32
C PRO A 26 -3.70 -4.74 -3.24
N LEU A 27 -3.70 -3.50 -2.75
CA LEU A 27 -4.59 -3.06 -1.68
C LEU A 27 -6.05 -3.04 -2.16
N ALA A 28 -6.28 -2.57 -3.39
CA ALA A 28 -7.58 -2.64 -4.05
C ALA A 28 -8.11 -4.08 -4.09
N ARG A 29 -7.30 -4.99 -4.64
CA ARG A 29 -7.67 -6.40 -4.88
C ARG A 29 -7.88 -7.18 -3.59
N LEU A 30 -6.98 -7.03 -2.62
CA LEU A 30 -6.89 -7.90 -1.45
C LEU A 30 -7.69 -7.40 -0.25
N ILE A 31 -7.92 -6.09 -0.13
CA ILE A 31 -8.51 -5.49 1.07
C ILE A 31 -9.74 -4.64 0.73
N LEU A 32 -9.61 -3.64 -0.15
CA LEU A 32 -10.67 -2.64 -0.34
C LEU A 32 -11.89 -3.23 -1.03
N VAL A 33 -11.73 -3.82 -2.23
CA VAL A 33 -12.85 -4.36 -3.02
C VAL A 33 -13.61 -5.47 -2.27
N PRO A 34 -12.94 -6.42 -1.59
CA PRO A 34 -13.64 -7.40 -0.74
C PRO A 34 -14.47 -6.78 0.39
N ALA A 35 -14.08 -5.61 0.91
CA ALA A 35 -14.79 -4.91 1.99
C ALA A 35 -15.86 -3.93 1.50
N LEU A 36 -15.87 -3.57 0.20
CA LEU A 36 -16.84 -2.63 -0.38
C LEU A 36 -18.32 -3.01 -0.21
N PRO A 37 -18.74 -4.29 -0.22
CA PRO A 37 -20.15 -4.63 0.01
C PRO A 37 -20.69 -4.10 1.34
N ALA A 38 -19.89 -4.17 2.42
CA ALA A 38 -20.28 -3.63 3.72
C ALA A 38 -20.36 -2.10 3.72
N PHE A 39 -19.42 -1.43 3.04
CA PHE A 39 -19.47 0.02 2.87
C PHE A 39 -20.71 0.47 2.09
N HIS A 40 -20.99 -0.18 0.96
CA HIS A 40 -22.14 0.15 0.12
C HIS A 40 -23.48 -0.13 0.80
N ALA A 41 -23.58 -1.18 1.62
CA ALA A 41 -24.76 -1.43 2.44
C ALA A 41 -25.03 -0.30 3.45
N ARG A 42 -23.96 0.31 4.00
CA ARG A 42 -24.05 1.46 4.91
C ARG A 42 -24.33 2.78 4.18
N TYR A 43 -23.85 2.93 2.94
CA TYR A 43 -23.95 4.14 2.13
C TYR A 43 -24.35 3.83 0.66
N PRO A 44 -25.62 3.46 0.41
CA PRO A 44 -26.05 2.98 -0.91
C PRO A 44 -26.04 4.06 -2.00
N ASP A 45 -26.12 5.33 -1.62
CA ASP A 45 -26.16 6.46 -2.55
C ASP A 45 -24.77 6.98 -2.94
N ILE A 46 -23.69 6.34 -2.47
CA ILE A 46 -22.31 6.65 -2.86
C ILE A 46 -21.88 5.73 -4.00
N GLN A 47 -21.46 6.34 -5.12
CA GLN A 47 -20.75 5.66 -6.20
C GLN A 47 -19.24 5.84 -5.99
N ILE A 48 -18.43 4.82 -6.26
CA ILE A 48 -16.97 4.91 -6.16
C ILE A 48 -16.37 4.67 -7.54
N ASP A 49 -15.68 5.69 -8.06
CA ASP A 49 -14.76 5.56 -9.19
C ASP A 49 -13.37 5.33 -8.61
N MET A 50 -12.85 4.10 -8.73
CA MET A 50 -11.55 3.72 -8.17
C MET A 50 -10.51 3.57 -9.29
N GLY A 51 -9.53 4.47 -9.31
CA GLY A 51 -8.27 4.26 -9.99
C GLY A 51 -7.41 3.26 -9.21
N VAL A 52 -6.84 2.29 -9.92
CA VAL A 52 -6.04 1.22 -9.33
C VAL A 52 -4.68 1.25 -9.98
N SER A 53 -3.69 1.78 -9.27
CA SER A 53 -2.35 2.03 -9.77
C SER A 53 -1.37 2.26 -8.64
N ASP A 54 -0.18 1.66 -8.75
CA ASP A 54 0.96 1.93 -7.89
C ASP A 54 1.79 3.15 -8.38
N ARG A 55 1.43 3.72 -9.53
CA ARG A 55 2.04 4.97 -10.02
C ARG A 55 1.56 6.18 -9.22
N GLY A 56 2.41 7.21 -9.20
CA GLY A 56 2.02 8.53 -8.74
C GLY A 56 0.90 9.08 -9.66
N VAL A 57 -0.11 9.69 -9.05
CA VAL A 57 -1.24 10.32 -9.74
C VAL A 57 -1.28 11.77 -9.29
N ASP A 58 -1.59 12.70 -10.19
CA ASP A 58 -1.81 14.10 -9.85
C ASP A 58 -3.24 14.25 -9.34
N LEU A 59 -3.40 14.33 -8.01
CA LEU A 59 -4.71 14.46 -7.38
C LEU A 59 -5.51 15.64 -7.90
N ILE A 60 -4.82 16.75 -8.22
CA ILE A 60 -5.43 18.01 -8.62
C ILE A 60 -5.79 17.95 -10.10
N GLY A 61 -4.83 17.55 -10.94
CA GLY A 61 -5.00 17.41 -12.39
C GLY A 61 -6.06 16.38 -12.77
N ASP A 62 -6.11 15.24 -12.06
CA ASP A 62 -7.00 14.11 -12.37
C ASP A 62 -8.37 14.18 -11.67
N ASN A 63 -8.65 15.30 -10.99
CA ASN A 63 -9.91 15.56 -10.28
C ASN A 63 -10.28 14.48 -9.23
N MET A 64 -9.28 13.92 -8.54
CA MET A 64 -9.45 12.90 -7.50
C MET A 64 -9.89 13.50 -6.17
N ASP A 65 -10.85 12.87 -5.49
CA ASP A 65 -11.32 13.28 -4.17
C ASP A 65 -10.30 12.94 -3.07
N CYS A 66 -9.65 11.78 -3.18
CA CYS A 66 -8.53 11.39 -2.33
C CYS A 66 -7.67 10.30 -2.98
N VAL A 67 -6.52 10.02 -2.40
CA VAL A 67 -5.69 8.85 -2.74
C VAL A 67 -5.28 8.11 -1.48
N LEU A 68 -5.00 6.83 -1.64
CA LEU A 68 -4.33 6.00 -0.65
C LEU A 68 -2.98 5.58 -1.22
N ARG A 69 -1.90 5.80 -0.47
CA ARG A 69 -0.53 5.56 -0.94
C ARG A 69 0.38 5.04 0.17
N GLY A 70 1.15 4.00 -0.17
CA GLY A 70 2.28 3.57 0.64
C GLY A 70 3.50 4.48 0.41
N GLY A 71 4.25 4.71 1.47
CA GLY A 71 5.40 5.61 1.48
C GLY A 71 5.06 7.03 1.94
N GLN A 72 6.10 7.84 2.09
CA GLN A 72 5.94 9.22 2.56
C GLN A 72 5.26 10.08 1.48
N ILE A 73 4.28 10.88 1.90
CA ILE A 73 3.68 11.92 1.05
C ILE A 73 4.45 13.22 1.31
N THR A 74 5.20 13.67 0.30
CA THR A 74 6.04 14.88 0.41
C THR A 74 5.37 16.13 -0.15
N ASP A 75 4.21 15.99 -0.80
CA ASP A 75 3.46 17.12 -1.33
C ASP A 75 2.74 17.87 -0.20
N GLN A 76 3.26 19.03 0.15
CA GLN A 76 2.72 19.89 1.21
C GLN A 76 1.41 20.57 0.84
N SER A 77 0.98 20.52 -0.42
CA SER A 77 -0.32 21.04 -0.85
C SER A 77 -1.50 20.14 -0.46
N LEU A 78 -1.22 18.92 0.00
CA LEU A 78 -2.21 17.93 0.39
C LEU A 78 -2.33 17.82 1.91
N ILE A 79 -3.53 17.50 2.38
CA ILE A 79 -3.74 16.99 3.74
C ILE A 79 -3.50 15.48 3.68
N ALA A 80 -2.47 15.00 4.38
CA ALA A 80 -2.15 13.58 4.49
C ALA A 80 -2.48 13.05 5.90
N ARG A 81 -3.32 12.03 5.97
CA ARG A 81 -3.66 11.30 7.20
C ARG A 81 -2.95 9.95 7.18
N HIS A 82 -2.12 9.67 8.19
CA HIS A 82 -1.53 8.35 8.40
C HIS A 82 -2.64 7.38 8.82
N VAL A 83 -2.78 6.26 8.11
CA VAL A 83 -3.87 5.30 8.32
C VAL A 83 -3.39 3.88 8.61
N GLY A 84 -2.10 3.60 8.50
CA GLY A 84 -1.55 2.27 8.79
C GLY A 84 -0.05 2.16 8.52
N ASP A 85 0.56 1.07 8.95
CA ASP A 85 1.95 0.75 8.65
C ASP A 85 2.08 -0.63 8.00
N LEU A 86 2.53 -0.63 6.74
CA LEU A 86 2.71 -1.84 5.97
C LEU A 86 4.00 -2.53 6.41
N GLN A 87 3.86 -3.59 7.21
CA GLN A 87 4.99 -4.43 7.61
C GLN A 87 5.55 -5.15 6.38
N ILE A 88 6.84 -4.95 6.08
CA ILE A 88 7.50 -5.53 4.92
C ILE A 88 8.26 -6.79 5.32
N GLY A 89 8.04 -7.88 4.58
CA GLY A 89 8.79 -9.12 4.70
C GLY A 89 9.55 -9.44 3.41
N VAL A 90 10.53 -10.33 3.50
CA VAL A 90 11.28 -10.85 2.35
C VAL A 90 10.83 -12.26 2.06
N TYR A 91 10.54 -12.55 0.80
CA TYR A 91 9.94 -13.81 0.37
C TYR A 91 10.61 -14.34 -0.89
N VAL A 92 10.51 -15.66 -1.07
CA VAL A 92 10.95 -16.34 -2.28
C VAL A 92 10.01 -17.50 -2.59
N ALA A 93 9.84 -17.85 -3.86
CA ALA A 93 9.09 -19.04 -4.26
C ALA A 93 9.93 -20.32 -4.06
N PRO A 94 9.32 -21.46 -3.69
CA PRO A 94 10.01 -22.74 -3.61
C PRO A 94 10.73 -23.13 -4.92
N SER A 95 10.12 -22.86 -6.08
CA SER A 95 10.70 -23.13 -7.39
C SER A 95 12.02 -22.40 -7.65
N TYR A 96 12.19 -21.20 -7.09
CA TYR A 96 13.45 -20.47 -7.16
C TYR A 96 14.51 -21.15 -6.30
N VAL A 97 14.14 -21.60 -5.09
CA VAL A 97 15.03 -22.30 -4.16
C VAL A 97 15.47 -23.65 -4.70
N GLU A 98 14.58 -24.40 -5.35
CA GLU A 98 14.93 -25.65 -6.04
C GLU A 98 15.99 -25.45 -7.13
N ARG A 99 15.98 -24.29 -7.79
CA ARG A 99 16.90 -23.99 -8.90
C ARG A 99 18.24 -23.43 -8.44
N LEU A 100 18.25 -22.51 -7.47
CA LEU A 100 19.45 -21.75 -7.08
C LEU A 100 19.85 -21.91 -5.60
N GLY A 101 19.04 -22.60 -4.81
CA GLY A 101 19.13 -22.56 -3.34
C GLY A 101 18.48 -21.30 -2.75
N ALA A 102 18.30 -21.30 -1.44
CA ALA A 102 17.86 -20.13 -0.69
C ALA A 102 19.09 -19.36 -0.20
N PRO A 103 19.19 -18.02 -0.43
CA PRO A 103 20.29 -17.24 0.10
C PRO A 103 20.28 -17.29 1.62
N ALA A 104 21.41 -17.62 2.24
CA ALA A 104 21.50 -17.75 3.69
C ALA A 104 21.63 -16.39 4.39
N HIS A 105 22.17 -15.39 3.68
CA HIS A 105 22.39 -14.04 4.18
C HIS A 105 21.99 -12.96 3.16
N PRO A 106 21.45 -11.78 3.56
CA PRO A 106 21.02 -10.76 2.60
C PRO A 106 22.10 -10.31 1.60
N ARG A 107 23.37 -10.28 2.01
CA ARG A 107 24.52 -9.96 1.13
C ARG A 107 24.65 -10.88 -0.09
N GLU A 108 24.15 -12.11 0.00
CA GLU A 108 24.22 -13.04 -1.13
C GLU A 108 23.38 -12.55 -2.31
N LEU A 109 22.40 -11.67 -2.09
CA LEU A 109 21.61 -11.04 -3.16
C LEU A 109 22.41 -10.08 -4.06
N GLN A 110 23.63 -9.70 -3.69
CA GLN A 110 24.50 -8.83 -4.51
C GLN A 110 25.74 -9.56 -5.03
N ASN A 111 26.25 -10.52 -4.27
CA ASN A 111 27.57 -11.09 -4.47
C ASN A 111 27.54 -12.51 -5.06
N THR A 112 26.38 -12.95 -5.55
CA THR A 112 26.16 -14.30 -6.09
C THR A 112 25.21 -14.25 -7.30
N ASP A 113 24.85 -15.42 -7.83
CA ASP A 113 23.87 -15.58 -8.91
C ASP A 113 22.42 -15.35 -8.45
N HIS A 114 22.19 -15.07 -7.16
CA HIS A 114 20.86 -14.72 -6.68
C HIS A 114 20.38 -13.38 -7.24
N CYS A 115 19.11 -13.34 -7.63
CA CYS A 115 18.43 -12.17 -8.16
C CYS A 115 17.32 -11.70 -7.22
N ILE A 116 17.07 -10.40 -7.23
CA ILE A 116 15.84 -9.80 -6.73
C ILE A 116 14.85 -9.60 -7.88
N VAL A 117 13.57 -9.45 -7.57
CA VAL A 117 12.66 -8.74 -8.46
C VAL A 117 12.76 -7.25 -8.13
N GLY A 118 12.91 -6.42 -9.15
CA GLY A 118 12.92 -4.97 -8.99
C GLY A 118 11.52 -4.39 -8.83
N PHE A 119 11.35 -3.48 -7.87
CA PHE A 119 10.17 -2.60 -7.82
C PHE A 119 10.59 -1.19 -8.20
N LEU A 120 10.00 -0.64 -9.26
CA LEU A 120 10.29 0.68 -9.77
C LEU A 120 9.55 1.73 -8.94
N SER A 121 10.31 2.59 -8.27
CA SER A 121 9.81 3.71 -7.50
C SER A 121 9.04 4.67 -8.40
N SER A 122 7.78 4.96 -8.05
CA SER A 122 6.94 5.91 -8.80
C SER A 122 7.51 7.33 -8.85
N ARG A 123 8.42 7.66 -7.91
CA ARG A 123 9.09 8.97 -7.83
C ARG A 123 10.36 9.06 -8.66
N THR A 124 11.18 8.01 -8.65
CA THR A 124 12.53 8.05 -9.26
C THR A 124 12.64 7.23 -10.54
N SER A 125 11.64 6.40 -10.84
CA SER A 125 11.69 5.37 -11.90
C SER A 125 12.91 4.45 -11.78
N LYS A 126 13.43 4.27 -10.57
CA LYS A 126 14.55 3.39 -10.23
C LYS A 126 14.12 2.39 -9.17
N ILE A 127 14.87 1.30 -9.07
CA ILE A 127 14.73 0.36 -7.95
C ILE A 127 15.42 1.00 -6.74
N ASP A 128 14.64 1.27 -5.69
CA ASP A 128 15.20 1.74 -4.44
C ASP A 128 15.93 0.57 -3.74
N PRO A 129 17.11 0.79 -3.13
CA PRO A 129 17.83 -0.28 -2.45
C PRO A 129 17.02 -0.89 -1.31
N LEU A 130 17.10 -2.22 -1.17
CA LEU A 130 16.48 -2.92 -0.06
C LEU A 130 17.34 -2.76 1.20
N VAL A 131 16.83 -2.02 2.18
CA VAL A 131 17.53 -1.78 3.45
C VAL A 131 17.04 -2.78 4.49
N LEU A 132 17.93 -3.66 4.94
CA LEU A 132 17.68 -4.62 6.00
C LEU A 132 18.52 -4.30 7.24
N CYS A 133 17.89 -4.32 8.40
CA CYS A 133 18.54 -4.12 9.70
C CYS A 133 18.40 -5.37 10.57
N SER A 134 19.50 -5.84 11.14
CA SER A 134 19.53 -6.76 12.28
C SER A 134 19.95 -6.00 13.54
N GLU A 135 20.07 -6.67 14.68
CA GLU A 135 20.56 -6.05 15.92
C GLU A 135 21.98 -5.47 15.79
N ASN A 136 22.81 -6.07 14.94
CA ASN A 136 24.24 -5.76 14.86
C ASN A 136 24.64 -5.08 13.55
N GLU A 137 23.74 -5.02 12.57
CA GLU A 137 24.12 -4.67 11.20
C GLU A 137 22.99 -4.05 10.40
N ARG A 138 23.32 -3.01 9.62
CA ARG A 138 22.47 -2.43 8.58
C ARG A 138 23.08 -2.72 7.22
N ILE A 139 22.31 -3.31 6.32
CA ILE A 139 22.74 -3.67 4.97
C ILE A 139 21.81 -3.02 3.96
N GLU A 140 22.40 -2.50 2.88
CA GLU A 140 21.69 -1.93 1.76
C GLU A 140 21.98 -2.78 0.52
N ILE A 141 20.93 -3.40 -0.03
CA ILE A 141 21.01 -4.35 -1.14
C ILE A 141 20.49 -3.70 -2.42
N THR A 142 21.40 -3.52 -3.36
CA THR A 142 21.11 -3.31 -4.79
C THR A 142 21.46 -4.59 -5.51
N GLY A 143 20.49 -5.50 -5.64
CA GLY A 143 20.68 -6.81 -6.25
C GLY A 143 20.54 -6.81 -7.76
N ASN A 144 21.08 -7.84 -8.41
CA ASN A 144 20.81 -8.10 -9.83
C ASN A 144 19.33 -8.47 -10.03
N TYR A 145 18.77 -8.13 -11.19
CA TYR A 145 17.37 -8.43 -11.50
C TYR A 145 17.20 -8.79 -12.98
N VAL A 146 16.24 -9.67 -13.25
CA VAL A 146 15.77 -9.98 -14.61
C VAL A 146 14.60 -9.08 -15.00
N LEU A 147 13.75 -8.76 -14.03
CA LEU A 147 12.53 -7.98 -14.20
C LEU A 147 12.44 -6.89 -13.13
N ALA A 148 12.05 -5.70 -13.56
CA ALA A 148 11.63 -4.63 -12.68
C ALA A 148 10.24 -4.13 -13.12
N VAL A 149 9.32 -3.98 -12.17
CA VAL A 149 7.94 -3.57 -12.42
C VAL A 149 7.51 -2.46 -11.46
N ASP A 150 6.51 -1.70 -11.85
CA ASP A 150 5.93 -0.60 -11.07
C ASP A 150 4.51 -0.91 -10.55
N ASP A 151 4.05 -2.16 -10.66
CA ASP A 151 2.75 -2.63 -10.18
C ASP A 151 2.93 -3.75 -9.15
N GLY A 152 2.26 -3.63 -8.01
CA GLY A 152 2.43 -4.54 -6.89
C GLY A 152 1.88 -5.95 -7.15
N ASN A 153 0.86 -6.11 -8.00
CA ASN A 153 0.37 -7.44 -8.37
C ASN A 153 1.38 -8.12 -9.30
N ALA A 154 1.88 -7.42 -10.32
CA ALA A 154 2.93 -7.93 -11.20
C ALA A 154 4.21 -8.28 -10.43
N TYR A 155 4.56 -7.48 -9.41
CA TYR A 155 5.70 -7.73 -8.53
C TYR A 155 5.54 -9.03 -7.72
N LEU A 156 4.37 -9.23 -7.12
CA LEU A 156 4.04 -10.46 -6.39
C LEU A 156 4.07 -11.67 -7.33
N GLU A 157 3.42 -11.60 -8.49
CA GLU A 157 3.40 -12.69 -9.47
C GLU A 157 4.80 -13.04 -9.96
N ALA A 158 5.67 -12.05 -10.22
CA ALA A 158 7.06 -12.28 -10.59
C ALA A 158 7.83 -13.07 -9.52
N GLY A 159 7.58 -12.79 -8.25
CA GLY A 159 8.12 -13.57 -7.14
C GLY A 159 7.58 -14.99 -7.08
N LEU A 160 6.27 -15.16 -7.26
CA LEU A 160 5.58 -16.47 -7.24
C LEU A 160 6.06 -17.41 -8.35
N VAL A 161 6.31 -16.90 -9.55
CA VAL A 161 6.88 -17.70 -10.65
C VAL A 161 8.39 -17.91 -10.52
N GLY A 162 9.01 -17.40 -9.44
CA GLY A 162 10.41 -17.62 -9.11
C GLY A 162 11.38 -16.84 -9.98
N LEU A 163 11.08 -15.59 -10.33
CA LEU A 163 12.05 -14.71 -11.03
C LEU A 163 13.10 -14.10 -10.09
N GLY A 164 12.87 -14.10 -8.78
CA GLY A 164 13.79 -13.54 -7.80
C GLY A 164 13.19 -13.48 -6.40
N VAL A 165 14.00 -13.00 -5.47
CA VAL A 165 13.57 -12.64 -4.11
C VAL A 165 12.77 -11.34 -4.16
N ILE A 166 11.65 -11.30 -3.42
CA ILE A 166 10.75 -10.14 -3.35
C ILE A 166 10.70 -9.59 -1.93
N ALA A 167 10.57 -8.27 -1.78
CA ALA A 167 10.32 -7.61 -0.50
C ALA A 167 9.02 -6.82 -0.61
N LEU A 168 7.99 -7.24 0.13
CA LEU A 168 6.64 -6.70 -0.02
C LEU A 168 5.84 -6.72 1.29
N PRO A 169 4.76 -5.92 1.39
CA PRO A 169 3.85 -5.94 2.54
C PRO A 169 3.31 -7.32 2.88
N ASN A 170 3.34 -7.69 4.17
CA ASN A 170 2.94 -9.01 4.64
C ASN A 170 1.50 -9.40 4.24
N TYR A 171 0.58 -8.43 4.13
CA TYR A 171 -0.79 -8.70 3.69
C TYR A 171 -0.85 -9.30 2.27
N MET A 172 0.11 -8.97 1.40
CA MET A 172 0.18 -9.51 0.04
C MET A 172 0.74 -10.94 0.03
N ALA A 173 1.65 -11.26 0.95
CA ALA A 173 2.25 -12.59 1.02
C ALA A 173 1.43 -13.60 1.85
N ALA A 174 0.55 -13.14 2.74
CA ALA A 174 -0.09 -13.98 3.76
C ALA A 174 -0.78 -15.23 3.20
N ALA A 175 -1.63 -15.07 2.17
CA ALA A 175 -2.34 -16.20 1.56
C ALA A 175 -1.39 -17.16 0.84
N HIS A 176 -0.35 -16.63 0.19
CA HIS A 176 0.64 -17.44 -0.53
C HIS A 176 1.58 -18.20 0.42
N GLN A 177 1.93 -17.62 1.57
CA GLN A 177 2.65 -18.32 2.62
C GLN A 177 1.83 -19.45 3.22
N ALA A 178 0.54 -19.21 3.47
CA ALA A 178 -0.35 -20.22 4.07
C ALA A 178 -0.46 -21.50 3.23
N VAL A 179 -0.31 -21.39 1.90
CA VAL A 179 -0.30 -22.52 0.97
C VAL A 179 1.10 -22.95 0.52
N GLY A 180 2.16 -22.35 1.08
CA GLY A 180 3.56 -22.68 0.75
C GLY A 180 4.04 -22.17 -0.61
N ALA A 181 3.30 -21.31 -1.29
CA ALA A 181 3.71 -20.71 -2.57
C ALA A 181 4.80 -19.62 -2.41
N LEU A 182 4.93 -19.05 -1.21
CA LEU A 182 6.04 -18.20 -0.81
C LEU A 182 6.58 -18.67 0.54
N ILE A 183 7.91 -18.67 0.68
CA ILE A 183 8.58 -18.91 1.95
C ILE A 183 9.28 -17.63 2.43
N PRO A 184 9.21 -17.30 3.73
CA PRO A 184 9.91 -16.14 4.27
C PRO A 184 11.42 -16.37 4.28
N LEU A 185 12.18 -15.32 3.95
CA LEU A 185 13.63 -15.26 4.09
C LEU A 185 14.03 -14.22 5.14
N PHE A 186 15.25 -14.36 5.65
CA PHE A 186 15.89 -13.35 6.50
C PHE A 186 15.02 -12.92 7.70
N THR A 187 14.35 -13.86 8.37
CA THR A 187 13.39 -13.55 9.44
C THR A 187 14.01 -12.89 10.68
N GLN A 188 15.32 -13.00 10.87
CA GLN A 188 16.08 -12.23 11.87
C GLN A 188 16.40 -10.77 11.45
N TRP A 189 16.06 -10.39 10.22
CA TRP A 189 16.23 -9.03 9.70
C TRP A 189 14.90 -8.28 9.72
N ARG A 190 14.98 -6.96 9.77
CA ARG A 190 13.85 -6.03 9.77
C ARG A 190 14.01 -5.04 8.63
N ILE A 191 12.91 -4.78 7.95
CA ILE A 191 12.78 -3.67 7.01
C ILE A 191 11.86 -2.67 7.69
N SER A 192 12.20 -1.39 7.62
CA SER A 192 11.33 -0.33 8.17
C SER A 192 9.93 -0.46 7.57
N PRO A 193 8.86 -0.44 8.38
CA PRO A 193 7.51 -0.46 7.85
C PRO A 193 7.29 0.69 6.86
N MET A 194 6.55 0.41 5.80
CA MET A 194 6.16 1.43 4.84
C MET A 194 4.87 2.09 5.33
N PRO A 195 4.88 3.39 5.68
CA PRO A 195 3.69 4.05 6.18
C PRO A 195 2.64 4.15 5.07
N LEU A 196 1.37 4.04 5.42
CA LEU A 196 0.23 4.15 4.53
C LEU A 196 -0.52 5.44 4.84
N TYR A 197 -0.68 6.30 3.84
CA TYR A 197 -1.36 7.58 3.98
C TYR A 197 -2.57 7.68 3.06
N LEU A 198 -3.65 8.25 3.59
CA LEU A 198 -4.75 8.78 2.80
C LEU A 198 -4.53 10.29 2.64
N ALA A 199 -4.46 10.78 1.40
CA ALA A 199 -4.28 12.21 1.12
C ALA A 199 -5.38 12.82 0.25
N PHE A 200 -5.67 14.10 0.47
CA PHE A 200 -6.69 14.86 -0.25
C PHE A 200 -6.39 16.38 -0.27
N PRO A 201 -6.89 17.15 -1.25
CA PRO A 201 -6.68 18.60 -1.30
C PRO A 201 -7.44 19.35 -0.18
N PRO A 202 -6.84 20.39 0.44
CA PRO A 202 -7.45 21.13 1.56
C PRO A 202 -8.72 21.91 1.18
N ASN A 203 -8.82 22.39 -0.06
CA ASN A 203 -9.92 23.23 -0.53
C ASN A 203 -11.15 22.44 -1.01
N ARG A 204 -11.06 21.11 -1.11
CA ARG A 204 -12.27 20.30 -1.21
C ARG A 204 -12.84 20.28 0.20
N HIS A 205 -13.87 21.10 0.46
CA HIS A 205 -14.70 20.93 1.66
C HIS A 205 -14.96 19.44 1.79
N VAL A 206 -14.43 18.81 2.86
CA VAL A 206 -14.58 17.36 3.09
C VAL A 206 -16.07 17.12 3.26
N ASN A 207 -16.71 16.85 2.13
CA ASN A 207 -18.13 16.63 2.04
C ASN A 207 -18.44 15.31 2.73
N ALA A 208 -19.72 15.12 3.08
CA ALA A 208 -20.13 13.98 3.88
C ALA A 208 -19.67 12.63 3.29
N LYS A 209 -19.63 12.48 1.95
CA LYS A 209 -19.15 11.26 1.27
C LYS A 209 -17.65 10.98 1.50
N LEU A 210 -16.79 12.00 1.46
CA LEU A 210 -15.35 11.81 1.65
C LEU A 210 -15.06 11.49 3.13
N ARG A 211 -15.76 12.14 4.06
CA ARG A 211 -15.60 11.88 5.50
C ARG A 211 -15.90 10.43 5.84
N VAL A 212 -17.07 9.92 5.44
CA VAL A 212 -17.44 8.53 5.75
C VAL A 212 -16.54 7.50 5.06
N PHE A 213 -15.99 7.84 3.89
CA PHE A 213 -15.00 6.99 3.23
C PHE A 213 -13.68 6.97 3.99
N ILE A 214 -13.18 8.13 4.44
CA ILE A 214 -11.97 8.20 5.27
C ILE A 214 -12.14 7.37 6.55
N ASP A 215 -13.27 7.53 7.24
CA ASP A 215 -13.56 6.80 8.48
C ASP A 215 -13.61 5.29 8.22
N TRP A 216 -14.26 4.85 7.13
CA TRP A 216 -14.27 3.45 6.70
C TRP A 216 -12.86 2.90 6.38
N ILE A 217 -12.01 3.68 5.69
CA ILE A 217 -10.63 3.27 5.42
C ILE A 217 -9.87 3.07 6.73
N VAL A 218 -9.99 3.99 7.69
CA VAL A 218 -9.29 3.89 8.98
C VAL A 218 -9.73 2.64 9.74
N GLU A 219 -11.05 2.42 9.86
CA GLU A 219 -11.61 1.20 10.49
C GLU A 219 -11.09 -0.08 9.82
N LEU A 220 -10.95 -0.08 8.49
CA LEU A 220 -10.46 -1.23 7.73
C LEU A 220 -8.95 -1.44 7.91
N MET A 221 -8.16 -0.37 7.94
CA MET A 221 -6.71 -0.46 8.11
C MET A 221 -6.33 -0.92 9.52
N GLU A 222 -7.09 -0.56 10.56
CA GLU A 222 -6.90 -1.07 11.91
C GLU A 222 -6.96 -2.61 11.98
N GLN A 223 -7.74 -3.25 11.10
CA GLN A 223 -7.90 -4.71 11.06
C GLN A 223 -6.81 -5.40 10.24
N HIS A 224 -6.32 -4.78 9.17
CA HIS A 224 -5.44 -5.43 8.20
C HIS A 224 -3.99 -4.97 8.26
N VAL A 225 -3.75 -3.70 8.57
CA VAL A 225 -2.43 -3.04 8.55
C VAL A 225 -2.34 -1.98 9.65
N PRO A 226 -2.48 -2.38 10.94
CA PRO A 226 -2.53 -1.44 12.04
C PRO A 226 -1.26 -0.59 12.10
N ILE A 227 -1.40 0.65 12.58
CA ILE A 227 -0.26 1.53 12.87
C ILE A 227 0.62 0.81 13.88
N ALA A 228 1.92 0.73 13.58
CA ALA A 228 2.88 0.10 14.48
C ALA A 228 2.93 0.91 15.77
N ASN A 229 2.71 0.26 16.91
CA ASN A 229 2.96 0.89 18.20
C ASN A 229 4.46 1.19 18.27
N ASN A 230 4.84 2.47 18.33
CA ASN A 230 6.21 2.87 18.64
C ASN A 230 6.55 2.31 20.03
N GLN A 231 7.26 1.19 20.07
CA GLN A 231 8.01 0.72 21.24
C GLN A 231 9.49 0.85 20.96
#